data_AF-A0A4R4G355-F1
#
_entry.id   AF-A0A4R4G355-F1
#
_cell.length_a   1.000
_cell.length_b   1.000
_cell.length_c   1.000
_cell.angle_alpha   90.00
_cell.angle_beta   90.00
_cell.angle_gamma   90.00
#
_symmetry.space_group_name_H-M   'P 1'
#
loop_
_entity.id
_entity.type
_entity.pdbx_description
1 polymer ?
#
loop_
_entity_poly.entity_id
_entity_poly.type
_entity_poly.pdbx_seq_one_letter_code
_entity_poly.pdbx_strand_id
1 'polypeptide(L)' 'MESRDAVLDALKKGKRLTSVITGMQYTLIAGKLHSRHGDKTDWRESGLQFDNPPSWLNLRE' A
#
# COMPACT_ATOMS: atom_id res chain seq x y z
N MET A 1 -2.00 -10.60 -13.42
CA MET A 1 -1.76 -9.15 -13.36
C MET A 1 -2.67 -8.64 -12.25
N GLU A 2 -2.13 -8.23 -11.11
CA GLU A 2 -2.94 -7.83 -9.95
C GLU A 2 -3.66 -6.52 -10.27
N SER A 3 -4.98 -6.56 -10.39
CA SER A 3 -5.79 -5.37 -10.67
C SER A 3 -5.81 -4.43 -9.48
N ARG A 4 -5.92 -3.11 -9.71
CA ARG A 4 -6.13 -2.07 -8.68
C ARG A 4 -7.12 -2.52 -7.59
N ASP A 5 -8.25 -3.11 -7.99
CA ASP A 5 -9.26 -3.62 -7.07
C ASP A 5 -8.76 -4.74 -6.15
N ALA A 6 -7.88 -5.62 -6.61
CA ALA A 6 -7.32 -6.69 -5.78
C ALA A 6 -6.38 -6.13 -4.70
N VAL A 7 -5.54 -5.16 -5.08
CA VAL A 7 -4.65 -4.44 -4.15
C VAL A 7 -5.47 -3.69 -3.10
N LEU A 8 -6.53 -3.01 -3.55
CA LEU A 8 -7.39 -2.21 -2.68
C LEU A 8 -8.27 -3.10 -1.77
N ASP A 9 -8.75 -4.24 -2.26
CA ASP A 9 -9.46 -5.26 -1.47
C ASP A 9 -8.53 -5.90 -0.42
N ALA A 10 -7.29 -6.22 -0.77
CA ALA A 10 -6.29 -6.72 0.18
C ALA A 10 -6.03 -5.72 1.30
N LEU A 11 -5.84 -4.43 0.96
CA LEU A 11 -5.66 -3.37 1.95
C LEU A 11 -6.91 -3.17 2.83
N LYS A 12 -8.11 -3.24 2.24
CA LYS A 12 -9.39 -3.21 3.00
C LYS A 12 -9.54 -4.39 3.95
N LYS A 13 -9.03 -5.56 3.58
CA LYS A 13 -8.98 -6.76 4.43
C LYS A 13 -7.94 -6.67 5.55
N GLY A 14 -7.22 -5.54 5.66
CA GLY A 14 -6.16 -5.35 6.65
C GLY A 14 -4.85 -6.03 6.29
N LYS A 15 -4.69 -6.52 5.05
CA LYS A 15 -3.40 -7.04 4.59
C LYS A 15 -2.41 -5.88 4.44
N ARG A 16 -1.15 -6.18 4.73
CA ARG A 16 -0.03 -5.27 4.54
C ARG A 16 0.61 -5.62 3.21
N LEU A 17 0.74 -4.65 2.33
CA LEU A 17 1.39 -4.83 1.03
C LEU A 17 2.71 -4.11 1.02
N THR A 18 3.75 -4.71 0.48
CA THR A 18 5.08 -4.11 0.36
C THR A 18 5.33 -3.73 -1.09
N SER A 19 5.78 -2.50 -1.32
CA SER A 19 6.25 -2.07 -2.62
C SER A 19 7.59 -2.71 -2.94
N VAL A 20 7.66 -3.44 -4.04
CA VAL A 20 8.92 -4.07 -4.48
C VAL A 20 9.94 -3.05 -5.02
N ILE A 21 9.51 -1.84 -5.38
CA ILE A 21 10.40 -0.79 -5.89
C ILE A 21 11.05 -0.02 -4.73
N THR A 22 10.23 0.41 -3.77
CA THR A 22 10.71 1.29 -2.69
C THR A 22 10.96 0.56 -1.37
N GLY A 23 10.53 -0.69 -1.24
CA GLY A 23 10.56 -1.45 0.03
C GLY A 23 9.59 -0.90 1.08
N MET A 24 8.71 0.05 0.72
CA MET A 24 7.74 0.62 1.64
C MET A 24 6.57 -0.34 1.84
N GLN A 25 6.14 -0.49 3.08
CA GLN A 25 4.92 -1.21 3.42
C GLN A 25 3.74 -0.25 3.41
N TYR A 26 2.58 -0.74 2.99
CA TYR A 26 1.34 -0.02 2.87
C TYR A 26 0.24 -0.78 3.59
N THR A 27 -0.64 -0.05 4.26
CA THR A 27 -1.81 -0.61 4.92
C THR A 27 -2.93 0.43 4.97
N LEU A 28 -4.15 -0.03 5.17
CA LEU A 28 -5.30 0.86 5.32
C LEU A 28 -5.58 1.05 6.82
N ILE A 29 -5.52 2.30 7.31
CA ILE A 29 -5.86 2.65 8.69
C ILE A 29 -6.92 3.74 8.65
N ALA A 30 -8.05 3.51 9.33
CA ALA A 30 -9.18 4.45 9.36
C ALA A 30 -9.67 4.88 7.95
N GLY A 31 -9.63 3.97 6.97
CA GLY A 31 -10.04 4.25 5.59
C GLY A 31 -9.01 5.02 4.76
N LYS A 32 -7.86 5.38 5.34
CA LYS A 32 -6.78 6.09 4.66
C LYS A 32 -5.57 5.17 4.46
N LEU A 33 -4.93 5.33 3.31
CA LEU A 33 -3.70 4.60 3.03
C LEU A 33 -2.56 5.17 3.87
N HIS A 34 -1.90 4.32 4.61
CA HIS A 34 -0.70 4.65 5.34
C HIS A 34 0.47 3.85 4.76
N SER A 35 1.64 4.46 4.75
CA SER A 35 2.89 3.82 4.36
C SER A 35 3.91 3.94 5.47
N ARG A 36 4.82 2.97 5.51
CA ARG A 36 6.00 2.98 6.36
C ARG A 36 7.18 2.39 5.63
N HIS A 37 8.37 2.84 6.00
CA HIS A 37 9.57 2.05 5.71
C HIS A 37 9.60 0.86 6.66
N GLY A 38 10.04 -0.32 6.20
CA GLY A 38 10.14 -1.52 7.05
C GLY A 38 10.94 -1.32 8.35
N ASP A 39 11.89 -0.37 8.32
CA ASP A 39 12.73 0.01 9.46
C ASP A 39 12.06 0.97 10.46
N LYS A 40 10.91 1.57 10.08
CA LYS A 40 10.19 2.56 10.90
C LYS A 40 8.93 1.95 11.51
N THR A 41 8.74 2.19 12.81
CA THR A 41 7.55 1.74 13.55
C THR A 41 6.30 2.56 13.21
N ASP A 42 6.49 3.82 12.80
CA ASP A 42 5.44 4.81 12.61
C ASP A 42 4.80 4.72 11.22
N TRP A 43 3.49 4.55 11.18
CA TRP A 43 2.70 4.57 9.95
C TRP A 43 2.34 6.01 9.62
N ARG A 44 2.77 6.49 8.45
CA ARG A 44 2.45 7.84 7.99
C ARG A 44 1.41 7.77 6.91
N GLU A 45 0.51 8.75 6.89
CA GLU A 45 -0.46 8.87 5.80
C GLU A 45 0.31 8.95 4.48
N SER A 46 0.01 8.02 3.58
CA SER A 46 0.69 7.90 2.31
C SER A 46 -0.01 8.79 1.31
N GLY A 47 0.74 9.67 0.65
CA GLY A 47 0.23 10.45 -0.49
C GLY A 47 -0.01 9.62 -1.75
N LEU A 48 0.10 8.29 -1.68
CA LEU A 48 -0.09 7.39 -2.81
C LEU A 48 -1.55 7.46 -3.28
N GLN A 49 -1.76 8.07 -4.43
CA GLN A 49 -3.07 8.11 -5.08
C GLN A 49 -3.28 6.83 -5.89
N PHE A 50 -4.28 6.03 -5.51
CA PHE A 50 -4.70 4.82 -6.24
C PHE A 50 -5.23 5.10 -7.65
N ASP A 51 -5.43 6.36 -7.99
CA ASP A 51 -5.84 6.81 -9.32
C ASP A 51 -4.66 6.92 -10.31
N ASN A 52 -3.41 6.86 -9.83
CA ASN A 52 -2.24 6.92 -10.71
C ASN A 52 -1.60 5.52 -10.89
N PRO A 53 -1.58 4.94 -12.10
CA PRO A 53 -1.33 3.52 -12.35
C PRO A 53 0.01 2.90 -11.86
N PRO A 54 1.17 3.58 -11.84
CA PRO A 54 2.43 2.87 -11.61
C PRO A 54 2.70 2.52 -10.14
N SER A 55 1.99 3.13 -9.18
CA SER A 55 2.35 3.02 -7.76
C SER A 55 1.83 1.75 -7.09
N TRP A 56 0.64 1.27 -7.49
CA TRP A 56 0.01 0.08 -6.92
C TRP A 56 0.37 -1.22 -7.65
N LEU A 57 0.82 -1.16 -8.90
CA LEU A 57 1.33 -2.32 -9.66
C LEU A 57 2.52 -3.02 -8.99
N ASN A 58 3.21 -2.31 -8.11
CA ASN A 58 4.41 -2.77 -7.44
C ASN A 58 4.14 -3.22 -6.00
N LEU A 59 2.89 -3.18 -5.54
CA LEU A 59 2.50 -3.66 -4.22
C LEU A 59 2.30 -5.17 -4.27
N ARG A 60 3.05 -5.92 -3.46
CA ARG A 60 2.91 -7.36 -3.30
C ARG A 60 2.69 -7.73 -1.84
N GLU A 61 2.01 -8.84 -1.59
CA GLU A 61 1.89 -9.45 -0.26
C GLU A 61 3.24 -9.92 0.28
#